data_AF-A0A7X8WWK7-F1
#
_entry.id   AF-A0A7X8WWK7-F1
#
_cell.length_a   1.000
_cell.length_b   1.000
_cell.length_c   1.000
_cell.angle_alpha   90.00
_cell.angle_beta   90.00
_cell.angle_gamma   90.00
#
_symmetry.space_group_name_H-M   'P 1'
#
loop_
_entity.id
_entity.type
_entity.pdbx_description
1 polymer ?
#
loop_
_entity_poly.entity_id
_entity_poly.type
_entity_poly.pdbx_seq_one_letter_code
_entity_poly.pdbx_strand_id
1 'polypeptide(L)'
;MSSRNNLSRILSEKGLTLDQLINDLDVPVSYIEEITEIYLGRKEFSPDILRIVAKHLDVKEEDLLSYKRRNLYHNIGAQLRQAREKKGLTLVELGKISGVSYTHISEIERGKTSPSLKTLD
;
A
#
# COMPACT_ATOMS: atom_id res chain seq x y z
N MET A 1 15.72 -2.43 10.05
CA MET A 1 15.58 -2.26 8.59
C MET A 1 14.33 -1.43 8.36
N SER A 2 14.45 -0.15 7.99
CA SER A 2 13.27 0.68 7.71
C SER A 2 12.47 0.05 6.58
N SER A 3 11.19 -0.23 6.82
CA SER A 3 10.31 -0.73 5.78
C SER A 3 10.30 0.26 4.62
N ARG A 4 10.60 -0.22 3.40
CA ARG A 4 10.50 0.58 2.17
C ARG A 4 9.08 1.10 2.03
N ASN A 5 8.91 2.42 1.94
CA ASN A 5 7.63 3.04 1.56
C ASN A 5 7.45 2.99 0.03
N ASN A 6 6.27 3.40 -0.43
CA ASN A 6 5.91 3.38 -1.84
C ASN A 6 6.77 4.26 -2.74
N LEU A 7 7.15 5.46 -2.28
CA LEU A 7 7.99 6.36 -3.07
C LEU A 7 9.34 5.71 -3.36
N SER A 8 9.98 5.13 -2.33
CA SER A 8 11.26 4.44 -2.48
C SER A 8 11.18 3.24 -3.44
N ARG A 9 10.07 2.51 -3.41
CA ARG A 9 9.80 1.38 -4.31
C ARG A 9 9.61 1.86 -5.75
N ILE A 10 8.77 2.86 -5.99
CA ILE A 10 8.47 3.39 -7.33
C ILE A 10 9.72 3.96 -7.99
N LEU A 11 10.54 4.69 -7.23
CA LEU A 11 11.83 5.19 -7.73
C LEU A 11 12.77 4.04 -8.13
N SER A 12 12.86 2.99 -7.30
CA SER A 12 13.65 1.79 -7.63
C SER A 12 13.15 1.08 -8.88
N GLU A 13 11.82 0.95 -9.06
CA GLU A 13 11.21 0.32 -10.25
C GLU A 13 11.45 1.12 -11.53
N LYS A 14 11.52 2.45 -11.43
CA LYS A 14 11.81 3.36 -12.55
C LYS A 14 13.30 3.62 -12.78
N GLY A 15 14.18 3.05 -11.96
CA GLY A 15 15.63 3.28 -12.05
C GLY A 15 16.06 4.71 -11.72
N LEU A 16 15.27 5.41 -10.90
CA LEU A 16 15.50 6.80 -10.50
C LEU A 16 16.05 6.88 -9.07
N THR A 17 16.90 7.87 -8.81
CA THR A 17 17.32 8.22 -7.44
C THR A 17 16.43 9.29 -6.84
N LEU A 18 16.49 9.43 -5.51
CA LEU A 18 15.81 10.53 -4.82
C LEU A 18 16.33 11.90 -5.29
N ASP A 19 17.65 12.03 -5.49
CA ASP A 19 18.26 13.28 -5.94
C ASP A 19 17.82 13.66 -7.36
N GLN A 20 17.68 12.67 -8.26
CA GLN A 20 17.14 12.89 -9.60
C GLN A 20 15.71 13.42 -9.53
N LEU A 21 14.84 12.77 -8.74
CA LEU A 21 13.47 13.26 -8.52
C LEU A 21 13.46 14.71 -8.00
N ILE A 22 14.26 15.02 -6.98
CA ILE A 22 14.28 16.36 -6.37
C ILE A 22 14.72 17.42 -7.38
N ASN A 23 15.78 17.13 -8.15
CA ASN A 23 16.31 18.05 -9.14
C ASN A 23 15.33 18.27 -10.30
N ASP A 24 14.60 17.24 -10.72
CA ASP A 24 13.65 17.33 -11.83
C ASP A 24 12.32 18.01 -11.44
N LEU A 25 12.01 18.09 -10.15
CA LEU A 25 10.75 18.68 -9.66
C LEU A 25 10.76 20.21 -9.61
N ASP A 26 11.92 20.87 -9.64
CA ASP A 26 12.08 22.33 -9.52
C ASP A 26 11.19 22.94 -8.42
N VAL A 27 11.33 22.43 -7.19
CA VAL A 27 10.49 22.81 -6.04
C VAL A 27 11.25 23.64 -5.00
N PRO A 28 10.55 24.46 -4.19
CA PRO A 28 11.16 25.16 -3.07
C PRO A 28 11.88 24.21 -2.09
N VAL A 29 12.92 24.71 -1.42
CA VAL A 29 13.72 23.92 -0.45
C VAL A 29 12.86 23.25 0.63
N SER A 30 11.79 23.90 1.08
CA SER A 30 10.87 23.34 2.07
C SER A 30 10.17 22.05 1.59
N TYR A 31 9.99 21.88 0.28
CA TYR A 31 9.40 20.67 -0.30
C TYR A 31 10.42 19.54 -0.38
N ILE A 32 11.71 19.86 -0.52
CA ILE A 32 12.80 18.89 -0.57
C ILE A 32 12.91 18.12 0.75
N GLU A 33 12.87 18.83 1.88
CA GLU A 33 12.89 18.21 3.21
C GLU A 33 11.69 17.27 3.41
N GLU A 34 10.50 17.71 2.99
CA GLU A 34 9.29 16.90 3.06
C GLU A 34 9.38 15.63 2.20
N ILE A 35 9.81 15.75 0.93
CA ILE A 35 9.98 14.62 0.01
C ILE A 35 11.00 13.61 0.57
N THR A 36 12.07 14.10 1.20
CA THR A 36 13.10 13.27 1.83
C THR A 36 12.52 12.48 3.01
N GLU A 37 11.79 13.13 3.92
CA GLU A 37 11.17 12.46 5.07
C GLU A 37 10.09 11.45 4.63
N ILE A 38 9.36 11.75 3.55
CA ILE A 38 8.44 10.79 2.91
C ILE A 38 9.21 9.60 2.34
N TYR A 39 10.31 9.84 1.61
CA TYR A 39 11.18 8.78 1.06
C TYR A 39 11.81 7.90 2.15
N LEU A 40 12.04 8.44 3.34
CA LEU A 40 12.51 7.66 4.51
C LEU A 40 11.37 6.94 5.25
N GLY A 41 10.11 7.19 4.87
CA GLY A 41 8.92 6.60 5.50
C GLY A 41 8.58 7.20 6.86
N ARG A 42 9.07 8.42 7.14
CA ARG A 42 8.89 9.13 8.40
C ARG A 42 7.72 10.11 8.36
N LYS A 43 7.32 10.53 7.16
CA LYS A 43 6.22 11.48 6.92
C LYS A 43 5.25 10.94 5.86
N GLU A 44 3.97 11.28 5.99
CA GLU A 44 2.98 11.04 4.94
C GLU A 44 3.00 12.20 3.91
N PHE A 45 2.58 11.93 2.68
CA PHE A 45 2.46 12.97 1.67
C PHE A 45 1.43 14.03 2.09
N SER A 46 1.80 15.31 2.01
CA SER A 46 0.79 16.36 1.89
C SER A 46 0.09 16.29 0.52
N PRO A 47 -1.14 16.83 0.39
CA PRO A 47 -1.88 16.79 -0.88
C PRO A 47 -1.12 17.42 -2.06
N ASP A 48 -0.38 18.51 -1.82
CA ASP A 48 0.37 19.19 -2.88
C ASP A 48 1.57 18.38 -3.36
N ILE A 49 2.38 17.87 -2.43
CA ILE A 49 3.53 17.02 -2.76
C ILE A 49 3.07 15.73 -3.44
N LEU A 50 1.98 15.13 -2.96
CA LEU A 50 1.40 13.94 -3.58
C LEU A 50 1.10 14.17 -5.06
N ARG A 51 0.39 15.25 -5.38
CA ARG A 51 0.00 15.61 -6.74
C ARG A 51 1.21 15.92 -7.62
N ILE A 52 2.18 16.67 -7.09
CA ILE A 52 3.41 17.03 -7.81
C ILE A 52 4.23 15.78 -8.15
N VAL A 53 4.50 14.94 -7.15
CA VAL A 53 5.29 13.71 -7.30
C VAL A 53 4.56 12.70 -8.20
N ALA A 54 3.24 12.52 -8.03
CA ALA A 54 2.45 11.63 -8.87
C ALA A 54 2.49 12.04 -10.35
N LYS A 55 2.28 13.35 -10.62
CA LYS A 55 2.32 13.90 -11.97
C LYS A 55 3.70 13.73 -12.61
N HIS A 56 4.76 14.03 -11.87
CA HIS A 56 6.12 13.92 -12.40
C HIS A 56 6.52 12.46 -12.69
N LEU A 57 6.16 11.54 -11.82
CA LEU A 57 6.47 10.12 -11.98
C LEU A 57 5.53 9.39 -12.96
N ASP A 58 4.49 10.06 -13.46
CA ASP A 58 3.42 9.45 -14.28
C ASP A 58 2.83 8.20 -13.61
N VAL A 59 2.35 8.39 -12.38
CA VAL A 59 1.69 7.35 -11.57
C VAL A 59 0.40 7.90 -10.96
N LYS A 60 -0.51 7.02 -10.54
CA LYS A 60 -1.69 7.46 -9.80
C LYS A 60 -1.28 7.81 -8.36
N GLU A 61 -1.93 8.81 -7.77
CA GLU A 61 -1.70 9.18 -6.36
C GLU A 61 -1.92 8.00 -5.41
N GLU A 62 -2.86 7.11 -5.75
CA GLU A 62 -3.14 5.87 -5.03
C GLU A 62 -1.90 4.96 -4.93
N ASP A 63 -1.06 4.93 -5.96
CA ASP A 63 0.15 4.10 -6.00
C ASP A 63 1.19 4.59 -4.96
N LEU A 64 1.22 5.90 -4.70
CA LEU A 64 2.06 6.52 -3.68
C LEU A 64 1.49 6.37 -2.27
N LEU A 65 0.17 6.44 -2.10
CA LEU A 65 -0.51 6.32 -0.80
C LEU A 65 -0.71 4.88 -0.31
N SER A 66 -0.68 3.89 -1.22
CA SER A 66 -1.11 2.51 -0.96
C SER A 66 -0.40 1.75 0.16
N TYR A 67 0.68 2.26 0.75
CA TYR A 67 1.42 1.57 1.81
C TYR A 67 0.53 1.36 3.05
N LYS A 68 -0.31 2.34 3.40
CA LYS A 68 -1.24 2.21 4.52
C LYS A 68 -2.38 1.24 4.24
N ARG A 69 -2.96 1.29 3.03
CA ARG A 69 -4.02 0.34 2.62
C ARG A 69 -3.49 -1.09 2.49
N ARG A 70 -2.33 -1.29 1.86
CA ARG A 70 -1.72 -2.61 1.70
C ARG A 70 -1.33 -3.20 3.06
N ASN A 71 -0.76 -2.41 3.97
CA ASN A 71 -0.51 -2.88 5.35
C ASN A 71 -1.81 -3.16 6.11
N LEU A 72 -2.84 -2.31 5.96
CA LEU A 72 -4.15 -2.56 6.55
C LEU A 72 -4.74 -3.87 6.04
N TYR A 73 -4.75 -4.11 4.72
CA TYR A 73 -5.26 -5.34 4.13
C TYR A 73 -4.42 -6.55 4.48
N HIS A 74 -3.10 -6.40 4.60
CA HIS A 74 -2.23 -7.46 5.07
C HIS A 74 -2.51 -7.83 6.52
N ASN A 75 -2.72 -6.82 7.40
CA ASN A 75 -3.08 -7.04 8.79
C ASN A 75 -4.47 -7.67 8.94
N ILE A 76 -5.48 -7.19 8.21
CA ILE A 76 -6.82 -7.76 8.19
C ILE A 76 -6.78 -9.19 7.64
N GLY A 77 -6.04 -9.42 6.56
CA GLY A 77 -5.84 -10.75 5.98
C GLY A 77 -5.20 -11.74 6.96
N ALA A 78 -4.19 -11.29 7.69
CA ALA A 78 -3.54 -12.10 8.72
C ALA A 78 -4.51 -12.43 9.88
N GLN A 79 -5.31 -11.46 10.32
CA GLN A 79 -6.34 -11.69 11.35
C GLN A 79 -7.42 -12.66 10.88
N LEU A 80 -7.88 -12.53 9.62
CA LEU A 80 -8.84 -13.46 9.02
C LEU A 80 -8.29 -14.88 8.99
N ARG A 81 -7.04 -15.05 8.55
CA ARG A 81 -6.35 -16.34 8.54
C ARG A 81 -6.27 -16.94 9.94
N GLN A 82 -5.87 -16.15 10.93
CA GLN A 82 -5.77 -16.59 12.31
C GLN A 82 -7.14 -17.03 12.87
N ALA A 83 -8.20 -16.27 12.60
CA ALA A 83 -9.56 -16.61 13.03
C ALA A 83 -10.07 -17.89 12.35
N ARG A 84 -9.79 -18.07 11.06
CA ARG A 84 -10.13 -19.28 10.29
C ARG A 84 -9.43 -20.51 10.86
N GLU A 85 -8.12 -20.43 11.06
CA GLU A 85 -7.30 -21.52 11.59
C GLU A 85 -7.68 -21.86 13.04
N LYS A 86 -7.97 -20.87 13.89
CA LYS A 86 -8.46 -21.08 15.26
C LYS A 86 -9.80 -21.83 15.32
N LYS A 87 -10.63 -21.70 14.27
CA LYS A 87 -11.89 -22.44 14.11
C LYS A 87 -11.70 -23.80 13.41
N GLY A 88 -10.48 -24.17 13.03
CA GLY A 88 -10.20 -25.42 12.32
C GLY A 88 -10.72 -25.46 10.89
N LEU A 89 -11.02 -24.30 10.29
CA LEU A 89 -11.64 -24.21 8.97
C LEU A 89 -10.60 -24.19 7.84
N THR A 90 -10.87 -24.91 6.77
CA THR A 90 -10.18 -24.74 5.48
C THR A 90 -10.69 -23.50 4.75
N LEU A 91 -9.95 -23.01 3.76
CA LEU A 91 -10.39 -21.91 2.89
C LEU A 91 -11.71 -22.23 2.17
N VAL A 92 -11.90 -23.50 1.78
CA VAL A 92 -13.10 -23.97 1.09
C VAL A 92 -14.30 -23.96 2.02
N GLU A 93 -14.14 -24.40 3.26
CA GLU A 93 -15.22 -24.37 4.27
C GLU A 93 -15.59 -22.95 4.65
N LEU A 94 -14.60 -22.08 4.90
CA LEU A 94 -14.89 -20.67 5.16
C LEU A 94 -15.64 -20.02 3.98
N GLY A 95 -15.23 -20.33 2.75
CA GLY A 95 -15.91 -19.81 1.56
C GLY A 95 -17.35 -20.27 1.41
N LYS A 96 -17.63 -21.54 1.74
CA LYS A 96 -19.01 -22.05 1.80
C LYS A 96 -19.84 -21.34 2.87
N ILE A 97 -19.26 -21.08 4.04
CA ILE A 97 -19.96 -20.42 5.16
C ILE A 97 -20.24 -18.94 4.86
N SER A 98 -19.26 -18.23 4.27
CA SER A 98 -19.37 -16.79 4.01
C SER A 98 -20.03 -16.43 2.68
N GLY A 99 -20.26 -17.39 1.79
CA GLY A 99 -20.72 -17.13 0.42
C GLY A 99 -19.63 -16.51 -0.48
N VAL A 100 -18.37 -16.50 -0.05
CA VAL A 100 -17.23 -15.94 -0.79
C VAL A 100 -16.41 -17.08 -1.39
N SER A 101 -15.92 -16.93 -2.62
CA SER A 101 -15.04 -17.95 -3.19
C SER A 101 -13.76 -18.13 -2.36
N TYR A 102 -13.29 -19.37 -2.22
CA TYR A 102 -12.06 -19.68 -1.48
C TYR A 102 -10.83 -18.97 -2.08
N THR A 103 -10.82 -18.77 -3.40
CA THR A 103 -9.77 -18.03 -4.11
C THR A 103 -9.72 -16.58 -3.65
N HIS A 104 -10.87 -15.94 -3.52
CA HIS A 104 -10.96 -14.55 -3.07
C HIS A 104 -10.58 -14.40 -1.58
N ILE A 105 -10.99 -15.34 -0.74
CA ILE A 105 -10.53 -15.41 0.67
C ILE A 105 -9.01 -15.56 0.72
N SER A 106 -8.42 -16.41 -0.11
CA SER A 106 -6.96 -16.57 -0.19
C SER A 106 -6.26 -15.27 -0.61
N GLU A 107 -6.84 -14.48 -1.51
CA GLU A 107 -6.32 -13.16 -1.88
C GLU A 107 -6.40 -12.16 -0.73
N ILE A 108 -7.50 -12.16 0.04
CA ILE A 108 -7.66 -11.33 1.23
C ILE A 108 -6.63 -11.71 2.29
N GLU A 109 -6.47 -13.01 2.61
CA GLU A 109 -5.50 -13.48 3.62
C GLU A 109 -4.04 -13.13 3.27
N ARG A 110 -3.75 -12.89 1.99
CA ARG A 110 -2.43 -12.46 1.50
C ARG A 110 -2.30 -10.93 1.36
N GLY A 111 -3.36 -10.17 1.64
CA GLY A 111 -3.41 -8.72 1.47
C GLY A 111 -3.36 -8.27 0.00
N LYS A 112 -3.72 -9.15 -0.95
CA LYS A 112 -3.68 -8.87 -2.39
C LYS A 112 -4.93 -8.17 -2.91
N THR A 113 -6.05 -8.30 -2.21
CA THR A 113 -7.31 -7.65 -2.57
C THR A 113 -7.93 -6.97 -1.36
N SER A 114 -8.68 -5.90 -1.59
CA SER A 114 -9.46 -5.24 -0.54
C SER A 114 -10.64 -6.15 -0.19
N PRO A 115 -10.86 -6.50 1.08
CA PRO A 115 -12.18 -6.93 1.50
C PRO A 115 -13.12 -5.75 1.21
N SER A 116 -14.01 -5.88 0.23
CA SER A 116 -15.03 -4.85 0.01
C SER A 116 -16.01 -4.87 1.19
N LEU A 117 -16.43 -3.70 1.68
CA LEU A 117 -17.40 -3.60 2.78
C LEU A 117 -18.70 -4.37 2.51
N LYS A 118 -19.05 -4.62 1.23
CA LYS A 118 -20.18 -5.46 0.83
C LYS A 118 -20.08 -6.93 1.27
N THR A 119 -18.91 -7.40 1.71
CA THR A 119 -18.68 -8.78 2.14
C THR A 119 -18.65 -8.92 3.68
N LEU A 120 -18.86 -7.82 4.41
CA LEU A 120 -18.76 -7.74 5.87
C LEU A 120 -20.12 -7.49 6.57
N ASP A 121 -21.21 -7.35 5.81
CA ASP A 121 -22.58 -7.34 6.35
C ASP A 121 -23.09 -8.77 6.59
#